data_AF-A0A914FRB9-F1
#
_entry.id   AF-A0A914FRB9-F1
#
_cell.length_a   1.000
_cell.length_b   1.000
_cell.length_c   1.000
_cell.angle_alpha   90.00
_cell.angle_beta   90.00
_cell.angle_gamma   90.00
#
_symmetry.space_group_name_H-M   'P 1'
#
loop_
_entity.id
_entity.type
_entity.pdbx_description
1 polymer ?
#
loop_
_entity_poly.entity_id
_entity_poly.type
_entity_poly.pdbx_seq_one_letter_code
_entity_poly.pdbx_strand_id
1 'polypeptide(L)'
;MSFEEAADKVKKLKQSPNNDELLELYALYKQGTVGDNTTPKPGMLDMKGKAKWNAWDGKKEAADKVKKLKQSPNNDELLELYALYKQGTVGDNTTPKPGMLDMKGKAKWNAWDGKKGTAQDKAKELYIAKVDALVGKYGLA
;
A
#
# COMPACT_ATOMS: atom_id res chain seq x y z
N MET A 1 19.27 -12.95 -1.30
CA MET A 1 19.42 -11.54 -0.88
C MET A 1 18.44 -11.32 0.26
N SER A 2 18.92 -11.16 1.50
CA SER A 2 18.06 -10.95 2.66
C SER A 2 17.64 -9.49 2.80
N PHE A 3 16.58 -9.23 3.58
CA PHE A 3 16.14 -7.87 3.90
C PHE A 3 17.25 -7.07 4.58
N GLU A 4 18.10 -7.71 5.40
CA GLU A 4 19.26 -7.06 5.99
C GLU A 4 20.27 -6.61 4.92
N GLU A 5 20.53 -7.42 3.91
CA GLU A 5 21.43 -7.07 2.80
C GLU A 5 20.88 -5.95 1.91
N ALA A 6 19.56 -5.89 1.71
CA ALA A 6 18.90 -4.80 0.98
C ALA A 6 18.90 -3.49 1.79
N ALA A 7 18.61 -3.56 3.09
CA ALA A 7 18.64 -2.42 4.00
C ALA A 7 20.07 -1.85 4.16
N ASP A 8 21.10 -2.68 4.15
CA ASP A 8 22.50 -2.21 4.23
C ASP A 8 23.02 -1.58 2.94
N LYS A 9 22.47 -1.95 1.77
CA LYS A 9 22.74 -1.24 0.51
C LYS A 9 22.07 0.13 0.47
N VAL A 10 20.85 0.22 1.02
CA VAL A 10 20.07 1.46 1.10
C VAL A 10 20.75 2.51 2.00
N LYS A 11 21.40 2.08 3.10
CA LYS A 11 22.19 2.97 3.98
C LYS A 11 23.44 3.59 3.32
N LYS A 12 23.88 3.08 2.17
CA LYS A 12 25.07 3.57 1.43
C LYS A 12 24.72 4.56 0.31
N LEU A 13 23.45 4.93 0.15
CA LEU A 13 22.99 5.90 -0.84
C LEU A 13 23.28 7.35 -0.39
N LYS A 14 23.59 8.24 -1.33
CA LYS A 14 23.90 9.67 -1.08
C LYS A 14 22.77 10.44 -0.38
N GLN A 15 21.53 9.95 -0.46
CA GLN A 15 20.42 10.28 0.43
C GLN A 15 19.82 8.96 0.92
N SER A 16 19.93 8.70 2.22
CA SER A 16 19.34 7.50 2.84
C SER A 16 17.85 7.75 3.06
N PRO A 17 16.98 6.76 2.77
CA PRO A 17 15.59 6.78 3.21
C PRO A 17 15.53 6.98 4.72
N ASN A 18 14.55 7.78 5.14
CA ASN A 18 14.29 8.06 6.53
C ASN A 18 13.63 6.84 7.22
N ASN A 19 13.49 6.91 8.54
CA ASN A 19 13.01 5.78 9.34
C ASN A 19 11.57 5.36 8.98
N ASP A 20 10.73 6.28 8.55
CA ASP A 20 9.33 5.98 8.20
C ASP A 20 9.24 5.27 6.85
N GLU A 21 10.06 5.67 5.87
CA GLU A 21 10.22 5.00 4.57
C GLU A 21 10.72 3.55 4.75
N LEU A 22 11.67 3.34 5.67
CA LEU A 22 12.19 2.01 5.99
C LEU A 22 11.13 1.11 6.65
N LEU A 23 10.29 1.68 7.53
CA LEU A 23 9.19 0.96 8.17
C LEU A 23 8.10 0.59 7.14
N GLU A 24 7.85 1.47 6.18
CA GLU A 24 6.87 1.22 5.14
C GLU A 24 7.34 0.15 4.14
N LEU A 25 8.62 0.19 3.74
CA LEU A 25 9.23 -0.84 2.90
C LEU A 25 9.17 -2.21 3.60
N TYR A 26 9.44 -2.25 4.90
CA TYR A 26 9.31 -3.46 5.72
C TYR A 26 7.86 -3.98 5.74
N ALA A 27 6.89 -3.11 6.02
CA ALA A 27 5.47 -3.47 6.06
C ALA A 27 4.98 -4.06 4.73
N LEU A 28 5.35 -3.45 3.60
CA LEU A 28 5.04 -3.94 2.26
C LEU A 28 5.69 -5.30 1.96
N TYR A 29 6.98 -5.43 2.27
CA TYR A 29 7.70 -6.69 2.08
C TYR A 29 7.01 -7.82 2.84
N LYS A 30 6.66 -7.58 4.10
CA LYS A 30 5.95 -8.55 4.95
C LYS A 30 4.55 -8.87 4.42
N GLN A 31 3.78 -7.87 3.98
CA GLN A 31 2.47 -8.10 3.35
C GLN A 31 2.57 -8.91 2.05
N GLY A 32 3.59 -8.67 1.23
CA GLY A 32 3.77 -9.36 -0.07
C GLY A 32 4.36 -10.77 0.05
N THR A 33 5.14 -11.04 1.10
CA THR A 33 5.81 -12.35 1.28
C THR A 33 5.12 -13.24 2.30
N VAL A 34 4.49 -12.66 3.31
CA VAL A 34 3.86 -13.38 4.44
C VAL A 34 2.34 -13.19 4.44
N GLY A 35 1.81 -12.13 3.82
CA GLY A 35 0.39 -11.78 3.87
C GLY A 35 0.06 -10.95 5.10
N ASP A 36 -1.19 -11.04 5.55
CA ASP A 36 -1.70 -10.27 6.69
C ASP A 36 -0.89 -10.55 7.95
N ASN A 37 -0.63 -9.49 8.74
CA ASN A 37 0.06 -9.64 10.02
C ASN A 37 -0.81 -10.44 11.01
N THR A 38 -0.41 -11.68 11.29
CA THR A 38 -1.02 -12.55 12.31
C THR A 38 -0.09 -12.80 13.49
N THR A 39 1.07 -12.15 13.51
CA THR A 39 2.08 -12.35 14.55
C THR A 39 1.71 -11.61 15.83
N PRO A 40 2.04 -12.14 17.03
CA PRO A 40 1.81 -11.43 18.28
C PRO A 40 2.52 -10.08 18.30
N LYS A 41 1.84 -9.06 18.82
CA LYS A 41 2.41 -7.72 18.98
C LYS A 41 3.65 -7.78 19.89
N PRO A 42 4.80 -7.25 19.46
CA PRO A 42 6.00 -7.20 20.28
C PRO A 42 5.79 -6.46 21.60
N GLY A 43 6.52 -6.88 22.64
CA GLY A 43 6.43 -6.30 23.97
C GLY A 43 6.80 -4.81 24.01
N MET A 44 6.32 -4.09 25.03
CA MET A 44 6.45 -2.63 25.10
C MET A 44 7.89 -2.11 25.14
N LEU A 45 8.86 -2.95 25.49
CA LEU A 45 10.28 -2.62 25.52
C LEU A 45 10.97 -2.77 24.15
N ASP A 46 10.35 -3.48 23.19
CA ASP A 46 10.85 -3.62 21.83
C ASP A 46 10.27 -2.54 20.91
N MET A 47 10.80 -1.33 21.03
CA MET A 47 10.31 -0.17 20.27
C MET A 47 10.44 -0.36 18.76
N LYS A 48 11.54 -0.98 18.30
CA LYS A 48 11.81 -1.20 16.86
C LYS A 48 10.92 -2.30 16.29
N GLY A 49 10.78 -3.42 16.99
CA GLY A 49 9.87 -4.49 16.59
C GLY A 49 8.42 -4.02 16.62
N LYS A 50 8.02 -3.24 17.63
CA LYS A 50 6.69 -2.63 17.71
C LYS A 50 6.42 -1.67 16.55
N ALA A 51 7.37 -0.83 16.17
CA ALA A 51 7.21 0.08 15.03
C ALA A 51 7.03 -0.69 13.71
N LYS A 52 7.87 -1.70 13.48
CA LYS A 52 7.79 -2.60 12.32
C LYS A 52 6.47 -3.40 12.28
N TRP A 53 6.05 -3.91 13.43
CA TRP A 53 4.79 -4.64 13.59
C TRP A 53 3.59 -3.73 13.34
N ASN A 54 3.58 -2.52 13.92
CA ASN A 54 2.52 -1.54 13.70
C ASN A 54 2.46 -1.10 12.23
N ALA A 55 3.61 -0.94 11.57
CA ALA A 55 3.65 -0.59 10.15
C ALA A 55 3.05 -1.72 9.28
N TRP A 56 3.38 -2.99 9.58
CA TRP A 56 2.82 -4.15 8.89
C TRP A 56 1.33 -4.35 9.18
N ASP A 57 0.92 -4.24 10.45
CA ASP A 57 -0.48 -4.34 10.89
C ASP A 57 -1.34 -3.18 10.33
N GLY A 58 -0.80 -1.97 10.25
CA GLY A 58 -1.49 -0.81 9.69
C GLY A 58 -1.86 -0.96 8.20
N LYS A 59 -1.14 -1.80 7.44
CA LYS A 59 -1.50 -2.10 6.04
C LYS A 59 -2.79 -2.94 5.94
N LYS A 60 -3.09 -3.73 6.96
CA LYS A 60 -4.37 -4.45 7.09
C LYS A 60 -5.51 -3.50 7.43
N GLU A 61 -5.29 -2.56 8.36
CA GLU A 61 -6.31 -1.63 8.84
C GLU A 61 -6.89 -0.75 7.72
N ALA A 62 -6.04 -0.22 6.83
CA ALA A 62 -6.51 0.59 5.70
C ALA A 62 -7.40 -0.21 4.72
N ALA A 63 -7.07 -1.48 4.46
CA ALA A 63 -7.90 -2.35 3.62
C ALA A 63 -9.21 -2.77 4.32
N ASP A 64 -9.16 -2.98 5.63
CA ASP A 64 -10.33 -3.36 6.44
C ASP A 64 -11.30 -2.19 6.64
N LYS A 65 -10.81 -0.94 6.73
CA LYS A 65 -11.65 0.26 6.79
C LYS A 65 -12.56 0.40 5.57
N VAL A 66 -12.04 0.14 4.36
CA VAL A 66 -12.85 0.18 3.14
C VAL A 66 -13.95 -0.89 3.15
N LYS A 67 -13.68 -2.07 3.70
CA LYS A 67 -14.69 -3.16 3.81
C LYS A 67 -15.78 -2.87 4.84
N LYS A 68 -15.49 -2.01 5.83
CA LYS A 68 -16.40 -1.64 6.92
C LYS A 68 -17.14 -0.32 6.68
N LEU A 69 -17.13 0.23 5.47
CA LEU A 69 -17.89 1.44 5.18
C LEU A 69 -19.40 1.14 5.23
N LYS A 70 -20.20 2.05 5.81
CA LYS A 70 -21.68 1.91 5.86
C LYS A 70 -22.32 1.85 4.48
N GLN A 71 -21.65 2.44 3.49
CA GLN A 71 -22.04 2.41 2.10
C GLN A 71 -20.82 2.11 1.23
N SER A 72 -21.01 1.27 0.20
CA SER A 72 -19.94 0.95 -0.74
C SER A 72 -19.50 2.21 -1.50
N PRO A 73 -18.19 2.46 -1.66
CA PRO A 73 -17.68 3.48 -2.55
C PRO A 73 -18.17 3.26 -3.98
N ASN A 74 -18.25 4.34 -4.75
CA ASN A 74 -18.62 4.25 -6.16
C ASN A 74 -17.46 3.66 -7.00
N ASN A 75 -17.75 3.34 -8.27
CA ASN A 75 -16.78 2.67 -9.14
C ASN A 75 -15.48 3.47 -9.34
N ASP A 76 -15.54 4.80 -9.43
CA ASP A 76 -14.37 5.64 -9.63
C ASP A 76 -13.49 5.68 -8.38
N GLU A 77 -14.09 5.71 -7.19
CA GLU A 77 -13.38 5.62 -5.92
C GLU A 77 -12.69 4.25 -5.74
N LEU A 78 -13.34 3.17 -6.17
CA LEU A 78 -12.75 1.83 -6.18
C LEU A 78 -11.61 1.70 -7.18
N LEU A 79 -11.74 2.31 -8.37
CA LEU A 79 -10.68 2.34 -9.38
C LEU A 79 -9.47 3.15 -8.91
N GLU A 80 -9.69 4.27 -8.23
CA GLU A 80 -8.64 5.09 -7.63
C GLU A 80 -7.88 4.33 -6.53
N LEU A 81 -8.60 3.67 -5.61
CA LEU A 81 -7.99 2.80 -4.60
C LEU A 81 -7.17 1.67 -5.25
N TYR A 82 -7.71 1.02 -6.29
CA TYR A 82 -7.00 -0.01 -7.03
C TYR A 82 -5.71 0.52 -7.68
N ALA A 83 -5.79 1.67 -8.36
CA ALA A 83 -4.65 2.28 -9.04
C ALA A 83 -3.53 2.65 -8.07
N LEU A 84 -3.87 3.31 -6.96
CA LEU A 84 -2.92 3.70 -5.92
C LEU A 84 -2.32 2.48 -5.22
N TYR A 85 -3.11 1.44 -4.97
CA TYR A 85 -2.61 0.18 -4.42
C TYR A 85 -1.61 -0.49 -5.36
N LYS A 86 -1.94 -0.60 -6.65
CA LYS A 86 -1.05 -1.20 -7.66
C LYS A 86 0.23 -0.39 -7.84
N GLN A 87 0.11 0.93 -7.93
CA GLN A 87 1.27 1.81 -8.04
C GLN A 87 2.15 1.74 -6.78
N GLY A 88 1.54 1.69 -5.58
CA GLY A 88 2.28 1.63 -4.31
C GLY A 88 2.97 0.29 -4.04
N THR A 89 2.48 -0.81 -4.60
CA THR A 89 3.01 -2.17 -4.35
C THR A 89 3.87 -2.69 -5.50
N VAL A 90 3.51 -2.39 -6.73
CA VAL A 90 4.18 -2.88 -7.95
C VAL A 90 4.99 -1.78 -8.63
N GLY A 91 4.59 -0.51 -8.49
CA GLY A 91 5.16 0.60 -9.26
C GLY A 91 4.44 0.77 -10.60
N ASP A 92 5.15 1.36 -11.56
CA ASP A 92 4.61 1.68 -12.88
C ASP A 92 4.03 0.44 -13.59
N ASN A 93 2.88 0.63 -14.25
CA ASN A 93 2.24 -0.43 -15.02
C ASN A 93 3.08 -0.78 -16.26
N THR A 94 3.54 -2.02 -16.31
CA THR A 94 4.26 -2.61 -17.46
C THR A 94 3.48 -3.75 -18.13
N THR A 95 2.26 -4.01 -17.69
CA THR A 95 1.42 -5.09 -18.21
C THR A 95 0.76 -4.68 -19.53
N PRO A 96 0.53 -5.62 -20.47
CA PRO A 96 -0.17 -5.31 -21.71
C PRO A 96 -1.60 -4.85 -21.44
N LYS A 97 -2.06 -3.89 -22.24
CA LYS A 97 -3.43 -3.36 -22.12
C LYS A 97 -4.46 -4.45 -22.46
N PRO A 98 -5.49 -4.67 -21.62
CA PRO A 98 -6.55 -5.62 -21.89
C PRO A 98 -7.29 -5.34 -23.21
N GLY A 99 -7.78 -6.41 -23.85
CA GLY A 99 -8.53 -6.34 -25.11
C GLY A 99 -9.85 -5.57 -24.99
N MET A 100 -10.38 -5.10 -26.13
CA MET A 100 -11.55 -4.20 -26.16
C MET A 100 -12.84 -4.79 -25.54
N LEU A 101 -12.96 -6.11 -25.45
CA LEU A 101 -14.11 -6.80 -24.86
C LEU A 101 -14.05 -6.85 -23.31
N ASP A 102 -12.88 -6.63 -22.71
CA ASP A 102 -12.71 -6.60 -21.25
C ASP A 102 -12.79 -5.16 -20.72
N MET A 103 -14.01 -4.63 -20.64
CA MET A 103 -14.24 -3.25 -20.18
C MET A 103 -13.77 -3.02 -18.73
N LYS A 104 -13.95 -4.02 -17.85
CA LYS A 104 -13.57 -3.92 -16.43
C LYS A 104 -12.06 -3.98 -16.25
N GLY A 105 -11.38 -4.92 -16.91
CA GLY A 105 -9.93 -4.99 -16.90
C GLY A 105 -9.30 -3.75 -17.54
N LYS A 106 -9.86 -3.25 -18.65
CA LYS A 106 -9.41 -2.01 -19.29
C LYS A 106 -9.55 -0.79 -18.36
N ALA A 107 -10.65 -0.68 -17.61
CA ALA A 107 -10.83 0.40 -16.64
C ALA A 107 -9.79 0.35 -15.51
N LYS A 108 -9.56 -0.84 -14.93
CA LYS A 108 -8.51 -1.06 -13.91
C LYS A 108 -7.12 -0.75 -14.44
N TRP A 109 -6.81 -1.25 -15.64
CA TRP A 109 -5.53 -1.03 -16.30
C TRP A 109 -5.30 0.46 -16.56
N ASN A 110 -6.29 1.16 -17.12
CA ASN A 110 -6.21 2.60 -17.37
C ASN A 110 -6.04 3.40 -16.07
N ALA A 111 -6.74 3.01 -14.99
CA ALA A 111 -6.61 3.68 -13.70
C ALA A 111 -5.20 3.53 -13.14
N TRP A 112 -4.63 2.32 -13.17
CA TRP A 112 -3.24 2.08 -12.74
C TRP A 112 -2.22 2.79 -13.64
N ASP A 113 -2.36 2.67 -14.96
CA ASP A 113 -1.48 3.35 -15.94
C ASP A 113 -1.54 4.87 -15.80
N GLY A 114 -2.69 5.44 -15.42
CA GLY A 114 -2.85 6.86 -15.12
C GLY A 114 -2.08 7.35 -13.89
N LYS A 115 -1.52 6.45 -13.07
CA LYS A 115 -0.64 6.80 -11.93
C LYS A 115 0.84 6.61 -12.24
N LYS A 116 1.19 6.25 -13.48
CA LYS A 116 2.58 6.06 -13.92
C LYS A 116 3.46 7.28 -13.63
N GLY A 117 4.68 7.05 -13.17
CA GLY A 117 5.61 8.07 -12.72
C GLY A 117 5.37 8.56 -11.28
N THR A 118 4.30 8.11 -10.62
CA THR A 118 4.13 8.37 -9.18
C THR A 118 5.04 7.44 -8.40
N ALA A 119 5.89 7.98 -7.53
CA ALA A 119 6.73 7.16 -6.65
C ALA A 119 5.87 6.21 -5.80
N GLN A 120 6.38 5.00 -5.54
CA GLN A 120 5.61 3.98 -4.81
C GLN A 120 5.19 4.45 -3.41
N ASP A 121 6.08 5.14 -2.71
CA ASP A 121 5.80 5.70 -1.38
C ASP A 121 4.71 6.79 -1.48
N LYS A 122 4.80 7.66 -2.50
CA LYS A 122 3.76 8.66 -2.73
C LYS A 122 2.40 8.05 -3.04
N ALA A 123 2.36 6.96 -3.81
CA ALA A 123 1.12 6.26 -4.11
C ALA A 123 0.50 5.62 -2.85
N LYS A 124 1.32 5.15 -1.91
CA LYS A 124 0.85 4.61 -0.63
C LYS A 124 0.29 5.69 0.29
N GLU A 125 0.94 6.86 0.38
CA GLU A 125 0.40 8.01 1.10
C GLU A 125 -0.99 8.41 0.55
N LEU A 126 -1.09 8.53 -0.78
CA LEU A 126 -2.34 8.87 -1.45
C LEU A 126 -3.41 7.80 -1.23
N TYR A 127 -3.03 6.51 -1.19
CA TYR A 127 -3.96 5.43 -0.87
C TYR A 127 -4.55 5.60 0.53
N ILE A 128 -3.72 5.85 1.55
CA ILE A 128 -4.16 6.07 2.93
C ILE A 128 -5.09 7.29 3.00
N ALA A 129 -4.68 8.41 2.41
CA ALA A 129 -5.49 9.62 2.37
C ALA A 129 -6.84 9.40 1.69
N LYS A 130 -6.88 8.59 0.62
CA LYS A 130 -8.13 8.23 -0.07
C LYS A 130 -9.03 7.36 0.81
N VAL A 131 -8.48 6.39 1.55
CA VAL A 131 -9.23 5.58 2.51
C VAL A 131 -9.84 6.45 3.60
N ASP A 132 -9.05 7.36 4.20
CA ASP A 132 -9.54 8.25 5.26
C ASP A 132 -10.65 9.19 4.75
N ALA A 133 -10.51 9.70 3.52
CA ALA A 133 -11.57 10.49 2.88
C ALA A 133 -12.87 9.68 2.68
N LEU A 134 -12.77 8.42 2.30
CA LEU A 134 -13.94 7.53 2.15
C LEU A 134 -14.58 7.20 3.50
N VAL A 135 -13.77 6.99 4.54
CA VAL A 135 -14.26 6.83 5.91
C VAL A 135 -15.00 8.08 6.38
N GLY A 136 -14.48 9.27 6.13
CA GLY A 136 -15.18 10.52 6.45
C GLY A 136 -16.49 10.69 5.67
N LYS A 137 -16.51 10.28 4.40
CA LYS A 137 -17.68 10.40 3.51
C LYS A 137 -18.81 9.42 3.85
N TYR A 138 -18.47 8.15 4.09
CA TYR A 138 -19.46 7.08 4.23
C TYR A 138 -19.66 6.62 5.68
N GLY A 139 -18.72 6.92 6.57
CA GLY A 139 -18.70 6.41 7.93
C GLY A 139 -18.35 4.92 8.00
N LEU A 140 -17.82 4.49 9.15
CA LEU A 140 -17.62 3.08 9.46
C LEU A 140 -18.89 2.50 10.06
N ALA A 141 -19.30 1.32 9.59
CA ALA A 141 -20.40 0.52 10.10
C ALA A 141 -20.07 -0.11 11.45
#